data_AF-A0A931YNS3-F1
#
_entry.id   AF-A0A931YNS3-F1
#
_cell.length_a   1.000
_cell.length_b   1.000
_cell.length_c   1.000
_cell.angle_alpha   90.00
_cell.angle_beta   90.00
_cell.angle_gamma   90.00
#
_symmetry.space_group_name_H-M   'P 1'
#
loop_
_entity.id
_entity.type
_entity.pdbx_description
1 polymer ?
#
loop_
_entity_poly.entity_id
_entity_poly.type
_entity_poly.pdbx_seq_one_letter_code
_entity_poly.pdbx_strand_id
1 'polypeptide(L)'
;MAFGQRARPMDAATAERLLARKQVPLTTLRRILYRAPEPYKARAWRKLLKADTPEHFRGILYSATAEYRRKAADRMITAGCGYETIFIHAPRVNRVRLARKLIQENERDPRLLRCMLIYAPEPYRWGAWERLLELPREKSGTLDIMRNLLERRGLPLRYRRAISEVLLHGKSLDDWLVVLRSGPEPQQGQAALRVVVEHPQSAVLVIRYCRDPQLREQAWRKLIADGPTLNVLHKLQDFVCGVPQLMDPGFDEYRDRAIDMLMTYGSQEQRESVVGHTEEHHRHCAWVSRVLDGQPSLEILEYALVSMHGDEDLRRRAWSMLELRWQTMEQLIRPIYHFLHLADRAPVVYREALVGYAQRAIAWVLDHPAQFSDFGTLEQNLLDVLQWPSVHLEQWSRAATLLLAGGPSQSALLYISRSGIIPFDAQARTKLTEKSAVRRSCSS
;
A
#
# COMPACT_ATOMS: atom_id res chain seq x y z
N MET A 1 -5.66 19.46 23.87
CA MET A 1 -4.54 18.87 24.64
C MET A 1 -3.26 19.15 23.89
N ALA A 2 -2.31 19.88 24.50
CA ALA A 2 -1.06 20.26 23.86
C ALA A 2 -0.09 19.06 23.76
N PHE A 3 0.01 18.45 22.58
CA PHE A 3 1.07 17.49 22.24
C PHE A 3 2.25 18.26 21.66
N GLY A 4 3.27 18.58 22.46
CA GLY A 4 4.43 19.32 21.94
C GLY A 4 5.60 19.54 22.90
N GLN A 5 5.40 19.49 24.22
CA GLN A 5 6.53 19.52 25.15
C GLN A 5 7.03 18.10 25.40
N ARG A 6 8.29 17.82 25.01
CA ARG A 6 9.02 16.60 25.38
C ARG A 6 8.98 16.47 26.90
N ALA A 7 8.10 15.60 27.39
CA ALA A 7 7.91 15.41 28.81
C ALA A 7 9.23 14.99 29.46
N ARG A 8 9.64 15.70 30.52
CA ARG A 8 10.88 15.38 31.25
C ARG A 8 10.86 13.90 31.71
N PRO A 9 11.98 13.17 31.54
CA PRO A 9 12.11 11.81 32.05
C PRO A 9 11.90 11.80 33.57
N MET A 10 11.30 10.72 34.07
CA MET A 10 11.06 10.52 35.50
C MET A 10 12.30 9.89 36.12
N ASP A 11 12.83 10.51 37.18
CA ASP A 11 13.95 9.95 37.92
C ASP A 11 13.56 8.67 38.69
N ALA A 12 14.57 7.85 38.98
CA ALA A 12 14.41 6.55 39.63
C ALA A 12 13.78 6.65 41.04
N ALA A 13 14.12 7.69 41.81
CA ALA A 13 13.62 7.87 43.18
C ALA A 13 12.12 8.23 43.18
N THR A 14 11.69 9.07 42.24
CA THR A 14 10.30 9.42 42.01
C THR A 14 9.50 8.20 41.56
N ALA A 15 10.05 7.40 40.63
CA ALA A 15 9.40 6.16 40.18
C ALA A 15 9.23 5.15 41.33
N GLU A 16 10.26 4.95 42.16
CA GLU A 16 10.20 4.05 43.32
C GLU A 16 9.12 4.50 44.32
N ARG A 17 9.11 5.79 44.68
CA ARG A 17 8.15 6.36 45.63
C ARG A 17 6.70 6.20 45.17
N LEU A 18 6.44 6.36 43.87
CA LEU A 18 5.10 6.19 43.29
C LEU A 18 4.69 4.71 43.27
N LEU A 19 5.62 3.80 42.98
CA LEU A 19 5.36 2.35 42.93
C LEU A 19 5.24 1.70 44.32
N ALA A 20 5.87 2.28 45.35
CA ALA A 20 5.80 1.79 46.73
C ALA A 20 4.38 1.90 47.33
N ARG A 21 3.51 2.76 46.80
CA ARG A 21 2.14 2.91 47.29
C ARG A 21 1.33 1.61 47.12
N LYS A 22 0.54 1.26 48.14
CA LYS A 22 -0.33 0.06 48.14
C LYS A 22 -1.31 0.07 46.96
N GLN A 23 -1.97 1.22 46.75
CA GLN A 23 -2.77 1.50 45.56
C GLN A 23 -2.11 2.62 44.76
N VAL A 24 -1.90 2.38 43.46
CA VAL A 24 -1.32 3.36 42.54
C VAL A 24 -2.39 3.68 41.49
N PRO A 25 -2.85 4.94 41.37
CA PRO A 25 -3.85 5.31 40.37
C PRO A 25 -3.39 4.99 38.95
N LEU A 26 -4.32 4.64 38.06
CA LEU A 26 -4.03 4.32 36.65
C LEU A 26 -3.25 5.43 35.95
N THR A 27 -3.62 6.69 36.17
CA THR A 27 -2.93 7.87 35.62
C THR A 27 -1.46 7.92 36.05
N THR A 28 -1.17 7.51 37.29
CA THR A 28 0.18 7.43 37.83
C THR A 28 0.96 6.27 37.22
N LEU A 29 0.34 5.08 37.10
CA LEU A 29 0.96 3.93 36.43
C LEU A 29 1.30 4.25 34.97
N ARG A 30 0.38 4.86 34.21
CA ARG A 30 0.65 5.34 32.84
C ARG A 30 1.82 6.31 32.80
N ARG A 31 1.88 7.28 33.73
CA ARG A 31 2.99 8.25 33.79
C ARG A 31 4.34 7.56 34.03
N ILE A 32 4.39 6.54 34.87
CA ILE A 32 5.60 5.73 35.09
C ILE A 32 5.98 5.00 33.80
N LEU A 33 5.01 4.38 33.11
CA LEU A 33 5.27 3.65 31.86
C LEU A 33 5.85 4.51 30.75
N TYR A 34 5.40 5.76 30.63
CA TYR A 34 5.91 6.68 29.61
C TYR A 34 7.26 7.32 29.95
N ARG A 35 7.60 7.46 31.24
CA ARG A 35 8.69 8.36 31.66
C ARG A 35 9.78 7.73 32.52
N ALA A 36 9.52 6.60 33.17
CA ALA A 36 10.48 5.97 34.08
C ALA A 36 11.44 5.02 33.34
N PRO A 37 12.60 4.68 33.94
CA PRO A 37 13.48 3.64 33.41
C PRO A 37 12.81 2.25 33.35
N GLU A 38 13.29 1.38 32.46
CA GLU A 38 12.72 0.04 32.20
C GLU A 38 12.40 -0.84 33.44
N PRO A 39 13.26 -0.95 34.47
CA PRO A 39 12.94 -1.78 35.65
C PRO A 39 11.66 -1.32 36.36
N TYR A 40 11.37 -0.02 36.36
CA TYR A 40 10.17 0.56 36.93
C TYR A 40 8.94 0.36 36.04
N LYS A 41 9.13 0.40 34.70
CA LYS A 41 8.04 0.07 33.76
C LYS A 41 7.58 -1.37 33.95
N ALA A 42 8.50 -2.32 34.11
CA ALA A 42 8.16 -3.72 34.39
C ALA A 42 7.37 -3.88 35.70
N ARG A 43 7.72 -3.15 36.76
CA ARG A 43 6.93 -3.14 38.02
C ARG A 43 5.55 -2.50 37.83
N ALA A 44 5.46 -1.41 37.07
CA ALA A 44 4.19 -0.77 36.74
C ALA A 44 3.28 -1.71 35.93
N TRP A 45 3.81 -2.42 34.94
CA TRP A 45 3.08 -3.43 34.18
C TRP A 45 2.58 -4.57 35.06
N ARG A 46 3.40 -5.07 35.99
CA ARG A 46 2.98 -6.09 36.97
C ARG A 46 1.85 -5.60 37.87
N LYS A 47 1.86 -4.33 38.31
CA LYS A 47 0.75 -3.75 39.08
C LYS A 47 -0.53 -3.63 38.25
N LEU A 48 -0.43 -3.21 36.99
CA LEU A 48 -1.59 -3.15 36.09
C LEU A 48 -2.18 -4.52 35.79
N LEU A 49 -1.35 -5.56 35.60
CA LEU A 49 -1.83 -6.93 35.41
C LEU A 49 -2.57 -7.50 36.63
N LYS A 50 -2.25 -7.02 37.84
CA LYS A 50 -2.96 -7.40 39.07
C LYS A 50 -4.28 -6.66 39.26
N ALA A 51 -4.48 -5.55 38.56
CA ALA A 51 -5.73 -4.82 38.60
C ALA A 51 -6.75 -5.54 37.72
N ASP A 52 -7.83 -6.02 38.34
CA ASP A 52 -8.78 -6.95 37.70
C ASP A 52 -9.88 -6.21 36.91
N THR A 53 -9.47 -5.30 36.03
CA THR A 53 -10.40 -4.46 35.26
C THR A 53 -10.06 -4.51 33.76
N PRO A 54 -11.04 -4.79 32.87
CA PRO A 54 -10.84 -4.89 31.42
C PRO A 54 -10.14 -3.68 30.78
N GLU A 55 -10.42 -2.46 31.26
CA GLU A 55 -9.85 -1.21 30.75
C GLU A 55 -8.33 -1.14 30.92
N HIS A 56 -7.81 -1.72 32.01
CA HIS A 56 -6.37 -1.80 32.26
C HIS A 56 -5.70 -2.76 31.29
N PHE A 57 -6.33 -3.90 31.00
CA PHE A 57 -5.79 -4.88 30.06
C PHE A 57 -5.73 -4.33 28.63
N ARG A 58 -6.73 -3.55 28.19
CA ARG A 58 -6.66 -2.84 26.91
C ARG A 58 -5.41 -1.97 26.80
N GLY A 59 -5.14 -1.15 27.83
CA GLY A 59 -3.94 -0.31 27.88
C GLY A 59 -2.62 -1.10 27.78
N ILE A 60 -2.58 -2.30 28.37
CA ILE A 60 -1.42 -3.20 28.25
C ILE A 60 -1.26 -3.72 26.82
N LEU A 61 -2.37 -4.11 26.15
CA LEU A 61 -2.33 -4.61 24.78
C LEU A 61 -1.79 -3.59 23.77
N TYR A 62 -2.07 -2.30 23.95
CA TYR A 62 -1.59 -1.25 23.04
C TYR A 62 -0.09 -0.98 23.18
N SER A 63 0.45 -1.02 24.39
CA SER A 63 1.70 -0.30 24.70
C SER A 63 2.76 -1.13 25.39
N ALA A 64 2.45 -2.34 25.87
CA ALA A 64 3.43 -3.16 26.60
C ALA A 64 4.29 -4.02 25.66
N THR A 65 5.28 -4.73 26.21
CA THR A 65 6.05 -5.75 25.48
C THR A 65 5.20 -7.00 25.20
N ALA A 66 5.64 -7.84 24.28
CA ALA A 66 4.91 -9.05 23.88
C ALA A 66 4.53 -9.96 25.06
N GLU A 67 5.40 -10.08 26.07
CA GLU A 67 5.16 -10.87 27.28
C GLU A 67 3.94 -10.35 28.07
N TYR A 68 3.89 -9.05 28.35
CA TYR A 68 2.78 -8.46 29.11
C TYR A 68 1.49 -8.43 28.30
N ARG A 69 1.56 -8.20 26.97
CA ARG A 69 0.39 -8.31 26.09
C ARG A 69 -0.20 -9.71 26.12
N ARG A 70 0.64 -10.75 26.10
CA ARG A 70 0.20 -12.14 26.22
C ARG A 70 -0.54 -12.38 27.54
N LYS A 71 0.03 -11.96 28.67
CA LYS A 71 -0.60 -12.13 30.00
C LYS A 71 -1.93 -11.36 30.13
N ALA A 72 -2.01 -10.15 29.59
CA ALA A 72 -3.24 -9.36 29.59
C ALA A 72 -4.32 -9.98 28.70
N ALA A 73 -3.95 -10.40 27.48
CA ALA A 73 -4.85 -11.13 26.60
C ALA A 73 -5.33 -12.43 27.26
N ASP A 74 -4.46 -13.14 27.98
CA ASP A 74 -4.84 -14.36 28.67
C ASP A 74 -5.95 -14.14 29.69
N ARG A 75 -5.82 -13.09 30.52
CA ARG A 75 -6.85 -12.71 31.48
C ARG A 75 -8.16 -12.29 30.82
N MET A 76 -8.09 -11.48 29.77
CA MET A 76 -9.27 -11.04 29.03
C MET A 76 -10.02 -12.22 28.38
N ILE A 77 -9.31 -13.21 27.84
CA ILE A 77 -9.91 -14.44 27.28
C ILE A 77 -10.61 -15.26 28.37
N THR A 78 -9.99 -15.39 29.55
CA THR A 78 -10.58 -16.11 30.69
C THR A 78 -11.80 -15.37 31.26
N ALA A 79 -11.72 -14.04 31.36
CA ALA A 79 -12.82 -13.19 31.83
C ALA A 79 -13.95 -13.01 30.81
N GLY A 80 -13.76 -13.46 29.57
CA GLY A 80 -14.77 -13.38 28.52
C GLY A 80 -15.03 -11.97 27.99
N CYS A 81 -14.02 -11.09 27.96
CA CYS A 81 -14.22 -9.69 27.62
C CYS A 81 -13.21 -9.15 26.59
N GLY A 82 -13.60 -8.08 25.89
CA GLY A 82 -12.73 -7.31 24.99
C GLY A 82 -12.09 -8.10 23.85
N TYR A 83 -12.83 -9.08 23.32
CA TYR A 83 -12.37 -9.98 22.26
C TYR A 83 -11.90 -9.25 21.00
N GLU A 84 -12.57 -8.17 20.59
CA GLU A 84 -12.14 -7.34 19.46
C GLU A 84 -10.72 -6.77 19.70
N THR A 85 -10.47 -6.24 20.90
CA THR A 85 -9.16 -5.68 21.26
C THR A 85 -8.07 -6.76 21.22
N ILE A 86 -8.39 -7.99 21.65
CA ILE A 86 -7.46 -9.11 21.57
C ILE A 86 -7.13 -9.43 20.12
N PHE A 87 -8.12 -9.49 19.23
CA PHE A 87 -7.89 -9.77 17.81
C PHE A 87 -7.01 -8.71 17.12
N ILE A 88 -7.14 -7.45 17.51
CA ILE A 88 -6.40 -6.36 16.86
C ILE A 88 -4.98 -6.25 17.43
N HIS A 89 -4.79 -6.37 18.75
CA HIS A 89 -3.54 -5.96 19.41
C HIS A 89 -2.75 -7.08 20.09
N ALA A 90 -3.36 -8.25 20.33
CA ALA A 90 -2.68 -9.33 21.05
C ALA A 90 -1.69 -10.10 20.14
N PRO A 91 -0.66 -10.73 20.74
CA PRO A 91 0.23 -11.65 20.05
C PRO A 91 -0.54 -12.77 19.33
N ARG A 92 0.03 -13.30 18.24
CA ARG A 92 -0.61 -14.32 17.39
C ARG A 92 -1.10 -15.53 18.20
N VAL A 93 -0.34 -15.98 19.19
CA VAL A 93 -0.68 -17.12 20.05
C VAL A 93 -2.00 -16.91 20.81
N ASN A 94 -2.26 -15.70 21.32
CA ASN A 94 -3.51 -15.38 22.02
C ASN A 94 -4.69 -15.28 21.04
N ARG A 95 -4.45 -14.74 19.84
CA ARG A 95 -5.47 -14.65 18.77
C ARG A 95 -5.89 -16.04 18.29
N VAL A 96 -4.93 -16.96 18.11
CA VAL A 96 -5.20 -18.39 17.85
C VAL A 96 -6.07 -19.00 18.94
N ARG A 97 -5.71 -18.76 20.21
CA ARG A 97 -6.42 -19.35 21.35
C ARG A 97 -7.85 -18.81 21.47
N LEU A 98 -8.03 -17.49 21.36
CA LEU A 98 -9.35 -16.88 21.36
C LEU A 98 -10.20 -17.39 20.18
N ALA A 99 -9.63 -17.42 18.98
CA ALA A 99 -10.36 -17.91 17.81
C ALA A 99 -10.81 -19.37 17.96
N ARG A 100 -9.94 -20.23 18.49
CA ARG A 100 -10.27 -21.63 18.80
C ARG A 100 -11.41 -21.72 19.84
N LYS A 101 -11.33 -20.94 20.92
CA LYS A 101 -12.37 -20.88 21.95
C LYS A 101 -13.73 -20.49 21.36
N LEU A 102 -13.79 -19.38 20.61
CA LEU A 102 -15.02 -18.90 19.98
C LEU A 102 -15.59 -19.90 18.97
N ILE A 103 -14.72 -20.65 18.29
CA ILE A 103 -15.16 -21.73 17.41
C ILE A 103 -15.78 -22.88 18.21
N GLN A 104 -15.12 -23.33 19.28
CA GLN A 104 -15.63 -24.43 20.11
C GLN A 104 -16.94 -24.05 20.83
N GLU A 105 -17.07 -22.80 21.26
CA GLU A 105 -18.26 -22.26 21.93
C GLU A 105 -19.41 -21.94 20.95
N ASN A 106 -19.20 -22.20 19.65
CA ASN A 106 -20.17 -21.92 18.60
C ASN A 106 -20.66 -20.46 18.59
N GLU A 107 -19.74 -19.51 18.64
CA GLU A 107 -20.05 -18.08 18.68
C GLU A 107 -20.94 -17.62 17.51
N ARG A 108 -21.96 -16.82 17.80
CA ARG A 108 -22.99 -16.36 16.84
C ARG A 108 -23.19 -14.85 16.79
N ASP A 109 -22.37 -14.06 17.49
CA ASP A 109 -22.35 -12.60 17.34
C ASP A 109 -21.73 -12.19 15.98
N PRO A 110 -22.51 -11.58 15.06
CA PRO A 110 -21.99 -11.13 13.77
C PRO A 110 -20.81 -10.16 13.89
N ARG A 111 -20.78 -9.30 14.91
CA ARG A 111 -19.69 -8.32 15.10
C ARG A 111 -18.39 -9.02 15.42
N LEU A 112 -18.45 -10.01 16.30
CA LEU A 112 -17.29 -10.80 16.68
C LEU A 112 -16.81 -11.70 15.54
N LEU A 113 -17.73 -12.33 14.81
CA LEU A 113 -17.40 -13.10 13.60
C LEU A 113 -16.72 -12.23 12.55
N ARG A 114 -17.19 -10.99 12.34
CA ARG A 114 -16.51 -10.00 11.48
C ARG A 114 -15.08 -9.73 11.96
N CYS A 115 -14.89 -9.49 13.26
CA CYS A 115 -13.55 -9.28 13.81
C CYS A 115 -12.64 -10.50 13.59
N MET A 116 -13.17 -11.72 13.73
CA MET A 116 -12.44 -12.94 13.42
C MET A 116 -12.04 -12.98 11.95
N LEU A 117 -12.95 -12.68 11.04
CA LEU A 117 -12.70 -12.69 9.59
C LEU A 117 -11.58 -11.73 9.18
N ILE A 118 -11.51 -10.56 9.82
CA ILE A 118 -10.50 -9.55 9.51
C ILE A 118 -9.15 -9.89 10.14
N TYR A 119 -9.14 -10.27 11.42
CA TYR A 119 -7.92 -10.24 12.25
C TYR A 119 -7.47 -11.60 12.81
N ALA A 120 -8.32 -12.63 12.80
CA ALA A 120 -7.93 -13.96 13.26
C ALA A 120 -6.88 -14.57 12.30
N PRO A 121 -6.10 -15.57 12.76
CA PRO A 121 -5.27 -16.39 11.89
C PRO A 121 -6.11 -17.15 10.86
N GLU A 122 -5.54 -17.36 9.67
CA GLU A 122 -6.20 -17.94 8.49
C GLU A 122 -7.09 -19.18 8.74
N PRO A 123 -6.64 -20.23 9.45
CA PRO A 123 -7.48 -21.44 9.63
C PRO A 123 -8.78 -21.16 10.38
N TYR A 124 -8.85 -20.09 11.18
CA TYR A 124 -10.02 -19.76 11.99
C TYR A 124 -10.94 -18.74 11.34
N ARG A 125 -10.47 -18.03 10.31
CA ARG A 125 -11.33 -17.13 9.53
C ARG A 125 -12.44 -17.93 8.86
N TRP A 126 -12.11 -19.11 8.33
CA TRP A 126 -13.10 -19.97 7.69
C TRP A 126 -14.19 -20.45 8.66
N GLY A 127 -13.80 -20.93 9.85
CA GLY A 127 -14.78 -21.31 10.86
C GLY A 127 -15.67 -20.14 11.32
N ALA A 128 -15.19 -18.89 11.28
CA ALA A 128 -16.03 -17.72 11.52
C ALA A 128 -16.95 -17.41 10.32
N TRP A 129 -16.46 -17.65 9.10
CA TRP A 129 -17.21 -17.49 7.86
C TRP A 129 -18.40 -18.44 7.79
N GLU A 130 -18.18 -19.73 8.05
CA GLU A 130 -19.24 -20.76 8.06
C GLU A 130 -20.34 -20.41 9.05
N ARG A 131 -19.97 -19.97 10.26
CA ARG A 131 -20.96 -19.52 11.25
C ARG A 131 -21.72 -18.29 10.80
N LEU A 132 -21.07 -17.33 10.16
CA LEU A 132 -21.74 -16.14 9.65
C LEU A 132 -22.80 -16.51 8.60
N LEU A 133 -22.53 -17.51 7.76
CA LEU A 133 -23.49 -18.05 6.79
C LEU A 133 -24.66 -18.82 7.43
N GLU A 134 -24.49 -19.37 8.62
CA GLU A 134 -25.55 -20.06 9.37
C GLU A 134 -26.46 -19.10 10.16
N LEU A 135 -26.09 -17.82 10.30
CA LEU A 135 -26.91 -16.88 11.04
C LEU A 135 -28.20 -16.54 10.30
N PRO A 136 -29.33 -16.35 11.03
CA PRO A 136 -30.54 -15.82 10.44
C PRO A 136 -30.27 -14.49 9.73
N ARG A 137 -30.72 -14.39 8.49
CA ARG A 137 -30.44 -13.24 7.59
C ARG A 137 -30.94 -11.90 8.16
N GLU A 138 -32.00 -11.94 8.95
CA GLU A 138 -32.61 -10.80 9.64
C GLU A 138 -31.80 -10.29 10.83
N LYS A 139 -30.73 -11.01 11.25
CA LYS A 139 -29.77 -10.44 12.20
C LYS A 139 -29.05 -9.29 11.52
N SER A 140 -29.50 -8.09 11.85
CA SER A 140 -28.96 -6.77 11.49
C SER A 140 -27.45 -6.81 11.26
N GLY A 141 -27.03 -6.64 10.01
CA GLY A 141 -25.63 -6.47 9.61
C GLY A 141 -24.95 -7.70 9.02
N THR A 142 -25.57 -8.88 9.00
CA THR A 142 -24.94 -10.09 8.42
C THR A 142 -24.65 -9.92 6.91
N LEU A 143 -25.64 -9.45 6.13
CA LEU A 143 -25.47 -9.14 4.71
C LEU A 143 -24.46 -7.99 4.50
N ASP A 144 -24.50 -6.95 5.34
CA ASP A 144 -23.55 -5.84 5.26
C ASP A 144 -22.10 -6.29 5.51
N ILE A 145 -21.92 -7.21 6.46
CA ILE A 145 -20.61 -7.80 6.74
C ILE A 145 -20.13 -8.60 5.53
N MET A 146 -20.99 -9.44 4.94
CA MET A 146 -20.64 -10.21 3.75
C MET A 146 -20.28 -9.29 2.58
N ARG A 147 -21.09 -8.26 2.31
CA ARG A 147 -20.83 -7.24 1.29
C ARG A 147 -19.49 -6.54 1.47
N ASN A 148 -19.24 -5.98 2.65
CA ASN A 148 -17.97 -5.31 2.99
C ASN A 148 -16.74 -6.22 2.83
N LEU A 149 -16.90 -7.52 3.08
CA LEU A 149 -15.81 -8.49 2.95
C LEU A 149 -15.55 -8.87 1.50
N LEU A 150 -16.61 -8.98 0.69
CA LEU A 150 -16.50 -9.20 -0.76
C LEU A 150 -15.85 -8.00 -1.46
N GLU A 151 -16.16 -6.77 -1.06
CA GLU A 151 -15.57 -5.54 -1.63
C GLU A 151 -14.06 -5.38 -1.34
N ARG A 152 -13.59 -5.87 -0.19
CA ARG A 152 -12.25 -5.54 0.31
C ARG A 152 -11.14 -6.50 -0.12
N ARG A 153 -11.43 -7.63 -0.79
CA ARG A 153 -10.41 -8.62 -1.16
C ARG A 153 -10.75 -9.35 -2.47
N GLY A 154 -9.73 -9.59 -3.30
CA GLY A 154 -9.78 -10.59 -4.37
C GLY A 154 -9.87 -11.99 -3.76
N LEU A 155 -11.10 -12.44 -3.50
CA LEU A 155 -11.34 -13.61 -2.68
C LEU A 155 -11.13 -14.91 -3.47
N PRO A 156 -10.57 -15.96 -2.84
CA PRO A 156 -10.51 -17.30 -3.43
C PRO A 156 -11.89 -17.79 -3.87
N LEU A 157 -11.93 -18.70 -4.84
CA LEU A 157 -13.11 -19.44 -5.34
C LEU A 157 -14.05 -20.03 -4.25
N ARG A 158 -13.58 -20.11 -3.00
CA ARG A 158 -14.27 -20.67 -1.83
C ARG A 158 -15.39 -19.76 -1.26
N TYR A 159 -15.53 -18.53 -1.74
CA TYR A 159 -16.61 -17.60 -1.34
C TYR A 159 -17.85 -17.65 -2.26
N ARG A 160 -17.95 -18.65 -3.16
CA ARG A 160 -19.12 -18.90 -4.03
C ARG A 160 -20.45 -18.86 -3.27
N ARG A 161 -20.51 -19.46 -2.07
CA ARG A 161 -21.73 -19.47 -1.24
C ARG A 161 -22.15 -18.07 -0.80
N ALA A 162 -21.19 -17.20 -0.47
CA ALA A 162 -21.44 -15.80 -0.13
C ALA A 162 -22.07 -15.03 -1.28
N ILE A 163 -21.48 -15.20 -2.47
CA ILE A 163 -21.90 -14.54 -3.70
C ILE A 163 -23.29 -15.02 -4.07
N SER A 164 -23.57 -16.32 -3.96
CA SER A 164 -24.91 -16.88 -4.14
C SER A 164 -25.92 -16.31 -3.13
N GLU A 165 -25.55 -16.15 -1.85
CA GLU A 165 -26.45 -15.56 -0.85
C GLU A 165 -26.74 -14.08 -1.15
N VAL A 166 -25.72 -13.28 -1.49
CA VAL A 166 -25.91 -11.87 -1.89
C VAL A 166 -26.72 -11.77 -3.17
N LEU A 167 -26.53 -12.67 -4.13
CA LEU A 167 -27.31 -12.69 -5.37
C LEU A 167 -28.78 -13.06 -5.15
N LEU A 168 -29.04 -14.05 -4.30
CA LEU A 168 -30.40 -14.52 -4.00
C LEU A 168 -31.19 -13.51 -3.16
N HIS A 169 -30.54 -12.90 -2.16
CA HIS A 169 -31.22 -12.10 -1.13
C HIS A 169 -30.90 -10.61 -1.18
N GLY A 170 -29.90 -10.20 -1.96
CA GLY A 170 -29.59 -8.80 -2.21
C GLY A 170 -30.77 -8.09 -2.88
N LYS A 171 -31.05 -6.88 -2.42
CA LYS A 171 -32.20 -6.06 -2.85
C LYS A 171 -31.80 -4.71 -3.40
N SER A 172 -30.49 -4.44 -3.46
CA SER A 172 -29.95 -3.17 -3.90
C SER A 172 -29.00 -3.35 -5.07
N LEU A 173 -28.85 -2.28 -5.86
CA LEU A 173 -27.83 -2.19 -6.89
C LEU A 173 -26.43 -2.52 -6.34
N ASP A 174 -26.09 -2.03 -5.14
CA ASP A 174 -24.79 -2.28 -4.51
C ASP A 174 -24.55 -3.77 -4.27
N ASP A 175 -25.56 -4.51 -3.83
CA ASP A 175 -25.46 -5.97 -3.64
C ASP A 175 -25.10 -6.68 -4.94
N TRP A 176 -25.78 -6.30 -6.03
CA TRP A 176 -25.56 -6.91 -7.35
C TRP A 176 -24.25 -6.46 -7.98
N LEU A 177 -23.78 -5.24 -7.71
CA LEU A 177 -22.46 -4.78 -8.16
C LEU A 177 -21.33 -5.55 -7.50
N VAL A 178 -21.49 -5.93 -6.24
CA VAL A 178 -20.51 -6.79 -5.55
C VAL A 178 -20.43 -8.16 -6.22
N VAL A 179 -21.59 -8.75 -6.59
CA VAL A 179 -21.64 -10.01 -7.34
C VAL A 179 -21.07 -9.86 -8.75
N LEU A 180 -21.34 -8.76 -9.46
CA LEU A 180 -20.78 -8.49 -10.78
C LEU A 180 -19.26 -8.39 -10.75
N ARG A 181 -18.69 -7.71 -9.77
CA ARG A 181 -17.23 -7.50 -9.66
C ARG A 181 -16.47 -8.74 -9.18
N SER A 182 -17.09 -9.56 -8.35
CA SER A 182 -16.39 -10.60 -7.57
C SER A 182 -16.94 -12.01 -7.77
N GLY A 183 -18.03 -12.15 -8.53
CA GLY A 183 -18.74 -13.40 -8.77
C GLY A 183 -18.05 -14.32 -9.77
N PRO A 184 -18.28 -15.64 -9.71
CA PRO A 184 -18.05 -16.52 -10.85
C PRO A 184 -19.05 -16.22 -11.98
N GLU A 185 -18.71 -16.60 -13.21
CA GLU A 185 -19.48 -16.27 -14.43
C GLU A 185 -21.00 -16.55 -14.34
N PRO A 186 -21.49 -17.70 -13.82
CA PRO A 186 -22.92 -17.94 -13.74
C PRO A 186 -23.66 -16.94 -12.82
N GLN A 187 -23.04 -16.56 -11.71
CA GLN A 187 -23.60 -15.59 -10.77
C GLN A 187 -23.47 -14.15 -11.30
N GLN A 188 -22.37 -13.83 -12.00
CA GLN A 188 -22.23 -12.55 -12.69
C GLN A 188 -23.34 -12.36 -13.72
N GLY A 189 -23.67 -13.39 -14.50
CA GLY A 189 -24.74 -13.32 -15.49
C GLY A 189 -26.12 -13.07 -14.87
N GLN A 190 -26.43 -13.74 -13.77
CA GLN A 190 -27.68 -13.51 -13.03
C GLN A 190 -27.74 -12.09 -12.41
N ALA A 191 -26.64 -11.61 -11.83
CA ALA A 191 -26.58 -10.23 -11.32
C ALA A 191 -26.70 -9.20 -12.44
N ALA A 192 -26.07 -9.45 -13.60
CA ALA A 192 -26.15 -8.61 -14.78
C ALA A 192 -27.60 -8.47 -15.25
N LEU A 193 -28.32 -9.59 -15.37
CA LEU A 193 -29.73 -9.58 -15.76
C LEU A 193 -30.59 -8.76 -14.79
N ARG A 194 -30.39 -8.91 -13.48
CA ARG A 194 -31.10 -8.08 -12.48
C ARG A 194 -30.78 -6.61 -12.64
N VAL A 195 -29.50 -6.23 -12.82
CA VAL A 195 -29.13 -4.82 -13.02
C VAL A 195 -29.75 -4.25 -14.30
N VAL A 196 -29.75 -4.99 -15.41
CA VAL A 196 -30.35 -4.53 -16.67
C VAL A 196 -31.86 -4.34 -16.56
N VAL A 197 -32.56 -5.23 -15.83
CA VAL A 197 -34.03 -5.19 -15.68
C VAL A 197 -34.45 -4.16 -14.64
N GLU A 198 -33.82 -4.16 -13.47
CA GLU A 198 -34.26 -3.39 -12.30
C GLU A 198 -33.60 -2.00 -12.23
N HIS A 199 -32.41 -1.82 -12.84
CA HIS A 199 -31.67 -0.54 -12.87
C HIS A 199 -31.09 -0.24 -14.26
N PRO A 200 -31.93 0.01 -15.27
CA PRO A 200 -31.47 0.19 -16.66
C PRO A 200 -30.45 1.33 -16.82
N GLN A 201 -30.54 2.42 -16.04
CA GLN A 201 -29.56 3.51 -16.05
C GLN A 201 -28.17 3.14 -15.49
N SER A 202 -28.03 1.94 -14.93
CA SER A 202 -26.79 1.38 -14.41
C SER A 202 -26.26 0.22 -15.26
N ALA A 203 -26.86 -0.03 -16.43
CA ALA A 203 -26.43 -1.05 -17.39
C ALA A 203 -24.97 -0.85 -17.87
N VAL A 204 -24.44 0.37 -17.85
CA VAL A 204 -23.01 0.67 -18.05
C VAL A 204 -22.09 -0.11 -17.12
N LEU A 205 -22.54 -0.44 -15.91
CA LEU A 205 -21.78 -1.24 -14.95
C LEU A 205 -21.74 -2.71 -15.35
N VAL A 206 -22.77 -3.20 -16.05
CA VAL A 206 -22.79 -4.55 -16.63
C VAL A 206 -21.80 -4.62 -17.80
N ILE A 207 -21.79 -3.60 -18.67
CA ILE A 207 -20.81 -3.48 -19.75
C ILE A 207 -19.37 -3.51 -19.19
N ARG A 208 -19.16 -2.83 -18.04
CA ARG A 208 -17.84 -2.73 -17.42
C ARG A 208 -17.37 -4.01 -16.71
N TYR A 209 -18.25 -4.74 -16.04
CA TYR A 209 -17.84 -5.82 -15.13
C TYR A 209 -18.28 -7.22 -15.55
N CYS A 210 -19.24 -7.35 -16.47
CA CYS A 210 -19.71 -8.65 -16.94
C CYS A 210 -18.84 -9.16 -18.09
N ARG A 211 -18.40 -10.42 -18.00
CA ARG A 211 -17.59 -11.06 -19.05
C ARG A 211 -18.43 -11.60 -20.20
N ASP A 212 -19.70 -11.90 -19.96
CA ASP A 212 -20.61 -12.46 -20.97
C ASP A 212 -20.91 -11.42 -22.07
N PRO A 213 -20.46 -11.65 -23.33
CA PRO A 213 -20.67 -10.71 -24.42
C PRO A 213 -22.14 -10.49 -24.77
N GLN A 214 -23.00 -11.51 -24.61
CA GLN A 214 -24.43 -11.39 -24.91
C GLN A 214 -25.13 -10.49 -23.91
N LEU A 215 -24.77 -10.61 -22.62
CA LEU A 215 -25.31 -9.75 -21.58
C LEU A 215 -24.79 -8.31 -21.67
N ARG A 216 -23.53 -8.12 -22.10
CA ARG A 216 -23.00 -6.78 -22.42
C ARG A 216 -23.78 -6.12 -23.56
N GLU A 217 -24.06 -6.86 -24.63
CA GLU A 217 -24.83 -6.36 -25.78
C GLU A 217 -26.28 -6.06 -25.38
N GLN A 218 -26.91 -6.92 -24.56
CA GLN A 218 -28.24 -6.67 -24.03
C GLN A 218 -28.28 -5.42 -23.15
N ALA A 219 -27.28 -5.24 -22.27
CA ALA A 219 -27.13 -4.05 -21.44
C ALA A 219 -26.94 -2.79 -22.30
N TRP A 220 -26.13 -2.86 -23.34
CA TRP A 220 -25.92 -1.78 -24.31
C TRP A 220 -27.22 -1.39 -25.00
N ARG A 221 -27.95 -2.35 -25.58
CA ARG A 221 -29.25 -2.10 -26.23
C ARG A 221 -30.26 -1.47 -25.28
N LYS A 222 -30.31 -1.95 -24.03
CA LYS A 222 -31.24 -1.42 -23.03
C LYS A 222 -30.88 0.02 -22.65
N LEU A 223 -29.59 0.34 -22.59
CA LEU A 223 -29.09 1.68 -22.26
C LEU A 223 -29.40 2.71 -23.35
N ILE A 224 -29.44 2.31 -24.62
CA ILE A 224 -29.72 3.21 -25.74
C ILE A 224 -31.20 3.30 -26.12
N ALA A 225 -32.02 2.30 -25.77
CA ALA A 225 -33.43 2.22 -26.19
C ALA A 225 -34.28 3.43 -25.73
N ASP A 226 -33.97 4.01 -24.57
CA ASP A 226 -34.72 5.14 -24.00
C ASP A 226 -34.02 6.51 -24.27
N GLY A 227 -32.95 6.51 -25.07
CA GLY A 227 -32.06 7.66 -25.27
C GLY A 227 -31.10 7.90 -24.09
N PRO A 228 -29.87 8.39 -24.34
CA PRO A 228 -28.89 8.58 -23.28
C PRO A 228 -29.28 9.76 -22.38
N THR A 229 -29.63 9.46 -21.12
CA THR A 229 -29.80 10.49 -20.08
C THR A 229 -28.45 11.10 -19.68
N LEU A 230 -28.46 12.31 -19.11
CA LEU A 230 -27.23 12.95 -18.59
C LEU A 230 -26.47 12.06 -17.59
N ASN A 231 -27.20 11.33 -16.74
CA ASN A 231 -26.60 10.37 -15.79
C ASN A 231 -25.88 9.22 -16.50
N VAL A 232 -26.47 8.71 -17.58
CA VAL A 232 -25.84 7.68 -18.42
C VAL A 232 -24.58 8.22 -19.10
N LEU A 233 -24.62 9.45 -19.63
CA LEU A 233 -23.45 10.09 -20.25
C LEU A 233 -22.31 10.29 -19.25
N HIS A 234 -22.57 10.74 -18.02
CA HIS A 234 -21.52 10.83 -17.00
C HIS A 234 -20.91 9.45 -16.68
N LYS A 235 -21.72 8.41 -16.53
CA LYS A 235 -21.19 7.06 -16.25
C LYS A 235 -20.41 6.48 -17.45
N LEU A 236 -20.77 6.84 -18.68
CA LEU A 236 -20.00 6.47 -19.87
C LEU A 236 -18.67 7.21 -19.93
N GLN A 237 -18.64 8.49 -19.55
CA GLN A 237 -17.39 9.23 -19.42
C GLN A 237 -16.48 8.59 -18.38
N ASP A 238 -17.00 8.23 -17.19
CA ASP A 238 -16.25 7.49 -16.15
C ASP A 238 -15.78 6.12 -16.63
N PHE A 239 -16.52 5.48 -17.54
CA PHE A 239 -16.15 4.22 -18.17
C PHE A 239 -15.00 4.40 -19.18
N VAL A 240 -15.06 5.43 -20.02
CA VAL A 240 -14.05 5.73 -21.06
C VAL A 240 -12.75 6.30 -20.48
N CYS A 241 -12.87 7.19 -19.48
CA CYS A 241 -11.76 7.90 -18.84
C CYS A 241 -11.21 7.16 -17.62
N GLY A 242 -11.91 6.16 -17.10
CA GLY A 242 -11.43 5.33 -16.00
C GLY A 242 -10.21 4.49 -16.37
N VAL A 243 -9.46 4.03 -15.36
CA VAL A 243 -8.28 3.16 -15.55
C VAL A 243 -8.69 1.94 -16.40
N PRO A 244 -8.03 1.70 -17.54
CA PRO A 244 -8.36 0.58 -18.41
C PRO A 244 -8.21 -0.72 -17.62
N GLN A 245 -9.28 -1.50 -17.53
CA GLN A 245 -9.16 -2.91 -17.17
C GLN A 245 -8.57 -3.60 -18.39
N LEU A 246 -7.23 -3.64 -18.44
CA LEU A 246 -6.48 -4.25 -19.51
C LEU A 246 -6.98 -5.69 -19.74
N MET A 247 -7.33 -5.96 -21.00
CA MET A 247 -7.37 -7.30 -21.63
C MET A 247 -8.66 -8.13 -21.49
N ASP A 248 -9.85 -7.54 -21.68
CA ASP A 248 -11.01 -8.32 -22.17
C ASP A 248 -11.24 -7.95 -23.66
N PRO A 249 -11.02 -8.87 -24.62
CA PRO A 249 -11.04 -8.57 -26.06
C PRO A 249 -12.40 -8.12 -26.63
N GLY A 250 -13.45 -8.05 -25.81
CA GLY A 250 -14.72 -7.40 -26.17
C GLY A 250 -14.91 -6.00 -25.56
N PHE A 251 -13.97 -5.50 -24.77
CA PHE A 251 -14.12 -4.24 -24.02
C PHE A 251 -13.90 -3.00 -24.89
N ASP A 252 -12.95 -3.06 -25.83
CA ASP A 252 -12.61 -1.95 -26.72
C ASP A 252 -13.79 -1.56 -27.62
N GLU A 253 -14.55 -2.53 -28.11
CA GLU A 253 -15.75 -2.27 -28.93
C GLU A 253 -16.79 -1.43 -28.17
N TYR A 254 -17.08 -1.75 -26.90
CA TYR A 254 -18.02 -0.96 -26.12
C TYR A 254 -17.45 0.39 -25.69
N ARG A 255 -16.13 0.50 -25.57
CA ARG A 255 -15.45 1.76 -25.33
C ARG A 255 -15.56 2.70 -26.52
N ASP A 256 -15.34 2.19 -27.73
CA ASP A 256 -15.50 2.96 -28.97
C ASP A 256 -16.96 3.41 -29.15
N ARG A 257 -17.92 2.50 -28.95
CA ARG A 257 -19.35 2.86 -28.98
C ARG A 257 -19.72 3.89 -27.90
N ALA A 258 -19.10 3.84 -26.72
CA ALA A 258 -19.29 4.83 -25.66
C ALA A 258 -18.69 6.20 -26.04
N ILE A 259 -17.52 6.22 -26.68
CA ILE A 259 -16.90 7.42 -27.23
C ILE A 259 -17.83 8.05 -28.27
N ASP A 260 -18.33 7.29 -29.23
CA ASP A 260 -19.26 7.79 -30.26
C ASP A 260 -20.50 8.43 -29.64
N MET A 261 -21.04 7.81 -28.59
CA MET A 261 -22.21 8.33 -27.88
C MET A 261 -21.90 9.63 -27.13
N LEU A 262 -20.72 9.74 -26.50
CA LEU A 262 -20.26 10.96 -25.83
C LEU A 262 -19.95 12.08 -26.83
N MET A 263 -19.38 11.75 -27.99
CA MET A 263 -19.12 12.71 -29.06
C MET A 263 -20.42 13.25 -29.68
N THR A 264 -21.45 12.41 -29.77
CA THR A 264 -22.74 12.78 -30.34
C THR A 264 -23.61 13.56 -29.35
N TYR A 265 -23.75 13.06 -28.12
CA TYR A 265 -24.74 13.56 -27.15
C TYR A 265 -24.14 14.23 -25.91
N GLY A 266 -22.83 14.07 -25.66
CA GLY A 266 -22.15 14.66 -24.50
C GLY A 266 -21.97 16.17 -24.61
N SER A 267 -21.76 16.82 -23.47
CA SER A 267 -21.41 18.25 -23.41
C SER A 267 -20.01 18.50 -23.98
N GLN A 268 -19.68 19.75 -24.28
CA GLN A 268 -18.34 20.12 -24.77
C GLN A 268 -17.22 19.66 -23.82
N GLU A 269 -17.39 19.86 -22.52
CA GLU A 269 -16.45 19.42 -21.48
C GLU A 269 -16.23 17.90 -21.51
N GLN A 270 -17.32 17.12 -21.70
CA GLN A 270 -17.23 15.66 -21.79
C GLN A 270 -16.46 15.22 -23.03
N ARG A 271 -16.65 15.89 -24.17
CA ARG A 271 -15.94 15.59 -25.42
C ARG A 271 -14.45 15.88 -25.29
N GLU A 272 -14.09 17.04 -24.74
CA GLU A 272 -12.70 17.43 -24.51
C GLU A 272 -12.01 16.45 -23.54
N SER A 273 -12.71 16.06 -22.47
CA SER A 273 -12.24 15.04 -21.52
C SER A 273 -11.99 13.69 -22.20
N VAL A 274 -12.91 13.22 -23.04
CA VAL A 274 -12.79 11.94 -23.74
C VAL A 274 -11.59 11.98 -24.67
N VAL A 275 -11.48 13.00 -25.53
CA VAL A 275 -10.37 13.14 -26.51
C VAL A 275 -8.99 13.09 -25.82
N GLY A 276 -8.82 13.83 -24.71
CA GLY A 276 -7.58 13.80 -23.95
C GLY A 276 -7.22 12.40 -23.42
N HIS A 277 -8.21 11.65 -22.93
CA HIS A 277 -8.00 10.30 -22.41
C HIS A 277 -7.85 9.24 -23.50
N THR A 278 -8.44 9.40 -24.69
CA THR A 278 -8.22 8.48 -25.82
C THR A 278 -6.77 8.56 -26.29
N GLU A 279 -6.19 9.77 -26.38
CA GLU A 279 -4.78 9.94 -26.72
C GLU A 279 -3.85 9.30 -25.68
N GLU A 280 -4.15 9.48 -24.40
CA GLU A 280 -3.39 8.86 -23.30
C GLU A 280 -3.53 7.34 -23.32
N HIS A 281 -4.72 6.81 -23.58
CA HIS A 281 -4.95 5.38 -23.70
C HIS A 281 -4.25 4.77 -24.91
N HIS A 282 -4.23 5.43 -26.08
CA HIS A 282 -3.47 4.95 -27.23
C HIS A 282 -1.97 4.90 -26.92
N ARG A 283 -1.43 5.89 -26.21
CA ARG A 283 -0.04 5.85 -25.70
C ARG A 283 0.15 4.67 -24.74
N HIS A 284 -0.78 4.46 -23.82
CA HIS A 284 -0.77 3.35 -22.87
C HIS A 284 -0.77 1.98 -23.56
N CYS A 285 -1.68 1.73 -24.50
CA CYS A 285 -1.76 0.49 -25.25
C CYS A 285 -0.54 0.26 -26.15
N ALA A 286 -0.01 1.31 -26.77
CA ALA A 286 1.25 1.22 -27.52
C ALA A 286 2.42 0.84 -26.60
N TRP A 287 2.44 1.32 -25.36
CA TRP A 287 3.44 0.94 -24.37
C TRP A 287 3.27 -0.49 -23.88
N VAL A 288 2.04 -0.94 -23.58
CA VAL A 288 1.74 -2.33 -23.20
C VAL A 288 2.14 -3.30 -24.31
N SER A 289 1.81 -3.00 -25.58
CA SER A 289 2.23 -3.82 -26.72
C SER A 289 3.74 -3.96 -26.78
N ARG A 290 4.49 -2.85 -26.66
CA ARG A 290 5.96 -2.89 -26.66
C ARG A 290 6.57 -3.70 -25.50
N VAL A 291 5.92 -3.73 -24.34
CA VAL A 291 6.30 -4.61 -23.22
C VAL A 291 6.03 -6.06 -23.58
N LEU A 292 4.86 -6.38 -24.16
CA LEU A 292 4.51 -7.74 -24.56
C LEU A 292 5.39 -8.27 -25.71
N ASP A 293 5.80 -7.39 -26.62
CA ASP A 293 6.64 -7.68 -27.79
C ASP A 293 8.14 -7.79 -27.44
N GLY A 294 8.51 -7.62 -26.16
CA GLY A 294 9.89 -7.80 -25.68
C GLY A 294 10.87 -6.69 -26.08
N GLN A 295 10.38 -5.55 -26.60
CA GLN A 295 11.20 -4.39 -26.96
C GLN A 295 10.83 -3.09 -26.22
N PRO A 296 10.59 -3.09 -24.90
CA PRO A 296 10.26 -1.85 -24.21
C PRO A 296 11.52 -0.97 -24.04
N SER A 297 11.38 0.34 -24.20
CA SER A 297 12.39 1.29 -23.71
C SER A 297 12.42 1.29 -22.17
N LEU A 298 13.47 1.86 -21.57
CA LEU A 298 13.56 1.96 -20.11
C LEU A 298 12.34 2.73 -19.54
N GLU A 299 11.98 3.85 -20.17
CA GLU A 299 10.81 4.68 -19.81
C GLU A 299 9.49 3.89 -19.84
N ILE A 300 9.35 2.95 -20.78
CA ILE A 300 8.17 2.08 -20.89
C ILE A 300 8.13 1.05 -19.74
N LEU A 301 9.28 0.50 -19.34
CA LEU A 301 9.39 -0.40 -18.20
C LEU A 301 9.10 0.31 -16.87
N GLU A 302 9.54 1.57 -16.74
CA GLU A 302 9.26 2.41 -15.58
C GLU A 302 7.77 2.72 -15.44
N TYR A 303 7.15 3.14 -16.54
CA TYR A 303 5.71 3.38 -16.57
C TYR A 303 4.92 2.10 -16.26
N ALA A 304 5.35 0.94 -16.78
CA ALA A 304 4.74 -0.34 -16.46
C ALA A 304 4.83 -0.70 -14.97
N LEU A 305 5.95 -0.42 -14.30
CA LEU A 305 6.13 -0.70 -12.88
C LEU A 305 5.40 0.27 -11.94
N VAL A 306 5.35 1.55 -12.30
CA VAL A 306 4.83 2.61 -11.42
C VAL A 306 3.35 2.89 -11.66
N SER A 307 2.91 2.85 -12.92
CA SER A 307 1.62 3.43 -13.33
C SER A 307 0.58 2.39 -13.74
N MET A 308 0.94 1.14 -14.02
CA MET A 308 -0.01 0.08 -14.41
C MET A 308 -0.61 -0.63 -13.19
N HIS A 309 -1.44 0.10 -12.45
CA HIS A 309 -2.21 -0.44 -11.33
C HIS A 309 -3.25 -1.46 -11.82
N GLY A 310 -3.16 -2.70 -11.33
CA GLY A 310 -4.15 -3.76 -11.61
C GLY A 310 -3.66 -4.97 -12.41
N ASP A 311 -2.54 -4.88 -13.14
CA ASP A 311 -1.98 -6.01 -13.91
C ASP A 311 -0.64 -6.47 -13.33
N GLU A 312 -0.70 -7.45 -12.42
CA GLU A 312 0.48 -8.03 -11.76
C GLU A 312 1.34 -8.88 -12.72
N ASP A 313 0.77 -9.45 -13.77
CA ASP A 313 1.51 -10.28 -14.71
C ASP A 313 2.33 -9.43 -15.68
N LEU A 314 1.76 -8.32 -16.16
CA LEU A 314 2.50 -7.36 -16.96
C LEU A 314 3.59 -6.67 -16.14
N ARG A 315 3.32 -6.32 -14.87
CA ARG A 315 4.35 -5.84 -13.94
C ARG A 315 5.45 -6.87 -13.71
N ARG A 316 5.11 -8.15 -13.57
CA ARG A 316 6.09 -9.23 -13.45
C ARG A 316 6.94 -9.37 -14.72
N ARG A 317 6.34 -9.28 -15.91
CA ARG A 317 7.07 -9.31 -17.19
C ARG A 317 7.99 -8.11 -17.36
N ALA A 318 7.50 -6.90 -17.07
CA ALA A 318 8.31 -5.68 -17.06
C ALA A 318 9.49 -5.80 -16.09
N TRP A 319 9.23 -6.35 -14.89
CA TRP A 319 10.27 -6.65 -13.91
C TRP A 319 11.31 -7.64 -14.43
N SER A 320 10.91 -8.78 -14.99
CA SER A 320 11.84 -9.78 -15.53
C SER A 320 12.70 -9.22 -16.67
N MET A 321 12.15 -8.34 -17.52
CA MET A 321 12.93 -7.68 -18.57
C MET A 321 13.92 -6.65 -18.00
N LEU A 322 13.55 -5.93 -16.94
CA LEU A 322 14.47 -5.07 -16.20
C LEU A 322 15.61 -5.89 -15.56
N GLU A 323 15.32 -7.05 -14.98
CA GLU A 323 16.35 -7.94 -14.43
C GLU A 323 17.28 -8.50 -15.50
N LEU A 324 16.75 -8.88 -16.68
CA LEU A 324 17.55 -9.38 -17.80
C LEU A 324 18.49 -8.29 -18.39
N ARG A 325 17.97 -7.07 -18.52
CA ARG A 325 18.78 -5.91 -18.94
C ARG A 325 19.83 -5.52 -17.89
N TRP A 326 19.53 -5.76 -16.62
CA TRP A 326 20.50 -5.57 -15.55
C TRP A 326 21.66 -6.58 -15.61
N GLN A 327 21.36 -7.86 -15.87
CA GLN A 327 22.37 -8.91 -15.99
C GLN A 327 23.37 -8.66 -17.12
N THR A 328 22.99 -7.85 -18.11
CA THR A 328 23.83 -7.54 -19.28
C THR A 328 24.66 -6.27 -19.14
N MET A 329 24.55 -5.51 -18.03
CA MET A 329 25.33 -4.35 -17.50
C MET A 329 26.01 -3.30 -18.44
N GLU A 330 26.33 -3.59 -19.69
CA GLU A 330 27.16 -2.78 -20.58
C GLU A 330 26.48 -1.52 -21.15
N GLN A 331 25.17 -1.34 -20.94
CA GLN A 331 24.43 -0.21 -21.54
C GLN A 331 23.79 0.77 -20.54
N LEU A 332 23.94 0.56 -19.23
CA LEU A 332 23.33 1.41 -18.20
C LEU A 332 24.35 2.37 -17.57
N ILE A 333 24.97 3.23 -18.40
CA ILE A 333 25.66 4.45 -17.96
C ILE A 333 24.61 5.58 -17.70
N ARG A 334 23.42 5.22 -17.21
CA ARG A 334 22.36 6.16 -16.82
C ARG A 334 21.93 5.92 -15.37
N PRO A 335 21.48 6.98 -14.68
CA PRO A 335 21.98 7.27 -13.33
C PRO A 335 21.33 6.43 -12.24
N ILE A 336 22.11 6.19 -11.18
CA ILE A 336 21.66 5.64 -9.89
C ILE A 336 20.33 6.29 -9.46
N TYR A 337 20.15 7.59 -9.75
CA TYR A 337 18.90 8.34 -9.62
C TYR A 337 17.63 7.63 -10.13
N HIS A 338 17.66 6.96 -11.28
CA HIS A 338 16.46 6.29 -11.81
C HIS A 338 16.00 5.15 -10.90
N PHE A 339 16.93 4.33 -10.40
CA PHE A 339 16.59 3.25 -9.48
C PHE A 339 16.14 3.76 -8.12
N LEU A 340 16.74 4.85 -7.65
CA LEU A 340 16.33 5.52 -6.41
C LEU A 340 14.91 6.08 -6.51
N HIS A 341 14.61 6.77 -7.62
CA HIS A 341 13.29 7.33 -7.90
C HIS A 341 12.21 6.26 -8.08
N LEU A 342 12.56 5.16 -8.74
CA LEU A 342 11.68 3.99 -8.88
C LEU A 342 11.44 3.29 -7.55
N ALA A 343 12.45 3.12 -6.70
CA ALA A 343 12.30 2.49 -5.38
C ALA A 343 11.32 3.25 -4.48
N ASP A 344 11.33 4.57 -4.54
CA ASP A 344 10.42 5.42 -3.78
C ASP A 344 8.96 5.28 -4.26
N ARG A 345 8.75 5.14 -5.57
CA ARG A 345 7.42 5.10 -6.21
C ARG A 345 6.86 3.69 -6.43
N ALA A 346 7.69 2.66 -6.42
CA ALA A 346 7.28 1.29 -6.67
C ALA A 346 6.51 0.67 -5.49
N PRO A 347 5.64 -0.33 -5.77
CA PRO A 347 5.01 -1.14 -4.73
C PRO A 347 6.03 -1.78 -3.78
N VAL A 348 5.63 -1.98 -2.52
CA VAL A 348 6.50 -2.51 -1.45
C VAL A 348 7.21 -3.82 -1.83
N VAL A 349 6.55 -4.68 -2.61
CA VAL A 349 7.09 -5.99 -3.05
C VAL A 349 8.35 -5.85 -3.92
N TYR A 350 8.48 -4.76 -4.69
CA TYR A 350 9.63 -4.52 -5.57
C TYR A 350 10.66 -3.58 -4.93
N ARG A 351 10.26 -2.85 -3.89
CA ARG A 351 11.11 -1.83 -3.25
C ARG A 351 12.41 -2.40 -2.71
N GLU A 352 12.38 -3.52 -2.00
CA GLU A 352 13.61 -4.13 -1.44
C GLU A 352 14.59 -4.56 -2.53
N ALA A 353 14.07 -5.12 -3.63
CA ALA A 353 14.91 -5.52 -4.76
C ALA A 353 15.50 -4.29 -5.47
N LEU A 354 14.70 -3.24 -5.72
CA LEU A 354 15.17 -1.97 -6.28
C LEU A 354 16.22 -1.27 -5.41
N VAL A 355 16.05 -1.29 -4.09
CA VAL A 355 17.03 -0.82 -3.11
C VAL A 355 18.33 -1.64 -3.23
N GLY A 356 18.23 -2.96 -3.34
CA GLY A 356 19.38 -3.84 -3.55
C GLY A 356 20.10 -3.60 -4.89
N TYR A 357 19.36 -3.32 -5.96
CA TYR A 357 19.94 -2.93 -7.26
C TYR A 357 20.63 -1.58 -7.18
N ALA A 358 20.02 -0.58 -6.54
CA ALA A 358 20.64 0.72 -6.31
C ALA A 358 21.93 0.59 -5.48
N GLN A 359 21.95 -0.25 -4.45
CA GLN A 359 23.17 -0.52 -3.66
C GLN A 359 24.29 -1.18 -4.48
N ARG A 360 23.94 -2.11 -5.38
CA ARG A 360 24.92 -2.72 -6.31
C ARG A 360 25.42 -1.73 -7.35
N ALA A 361 24.55 -0.88 -7.90
CA ALA A 361 24.92 0.19 -8.80
C ALA A 361 25.90 1.16 -8.11
N ILE A 362 25.58 1.59 -6.89
CA ILE A 362 26.44 2.44 -6.05
C ILE A 362 27.81 1.79 -5.86
N ALA A 363 27.86 0.51 -5.45
CA ALA A 363 29.13 -0.20 -5.28
C ALA A 363 29.94 -0.23 -6.58
N TRP A 364 29.30 -0.57 -7.70
CA TRP A 364 29.96 -0.64 -8.99
C TRP A 364 30.55 0.70 -9.44
N VAL A 365 29.79 1.81 -9.31
CA VAL A 365 30.27 3.17 -9.62
C VAL A 365 31.47 3.55 -8.75
N LEU A 366 31.46 3.16 -7.46
CA LEU A 366 32.56 3.43 -6.53
C LEU A 366 33.81 2.58 -6.80
N ASP A 367 33.64 1.39 -7.39
CA ASP A 367 34.73 0.46 -7.70
C ASP A 367 35.32 0.69 -9.10
N HIS A 368 34.57 1.30 -10.03
CA HIS A 368 34.98 1.48 -11.44
C HIS A 368 34.88 2.93 -11.95
N PRO A 369 35.43 3.94 -11.25
CA PRO A 369 35.29 5.34 -11.65
C PRO A 369 35.91 5.65 -13.03
N ALA A 370 36.89 4.86 -13.47
CA ALA A 370 37.55 5.03 -14.78
C ALA A 370 36.67 4.66 -15.99
N GLN A 371 35.53 4.00 -15.78
CA GLN A 371 34.59 3.64 -16.85
C GLN A 371 33.71 4.83 -17.29
N PHE A 372 33.79 5.96 -16.58
CA PHE A 372 33.06 7.18 -16.91
C PHE A 372 33.94 8.07 -17.78
N SER A 373 33.57 8.20 -19.06
CA SER A 373 34.28 9.02 -20.05
C SER A 373 34.14 10.53 -19.81
N ASP A 374 33.11 10.94 -19.08
CA ASP A 374 32.85 12.33 -18.68
C ASP A 374 32.73 12.45 -17.15
N PHE A 375 33.48 13.39 -16.59
CA PHE A 375 33.46 13.69 -15.15
C PHE A 375 32.11 14.25 -14.69
N GLY A 376 31.37 14.96 -15.54
CA GLY A 376 30.03 15.47 -15.20
C GLY A 376 29.03 14.35 -14.93
N THR A 377 29.09 13.28 -15.71
CA THR A 377 28.25 12.08 -15.52
C THR A 377 28.64 11.32 -14.25
N LEU A 378 29.93 11.20 -13.94
CA LEU A 378 30.40 10.61 -12.69
C LEU A 378 29.99 11.47 -11.49
N GLU A 379 30.14 12.78 -11.58
CA GLU A 379 29.79 13.74 -10.54
C GLU A 379 28.29 13.67 -10.19
N GLN A 380 27.40 13.67 -11.19
CA GLN A 380 25.96 13.56 -10.96
C GLN A 380 25.60 12.24 -10.25
N ASN A 381 26.15 11.12 -10.70
CA ASN A 381 25.91 9.82 -10.06
C ASN A 381 26.37 9.81 -8.60
N LEU A 382 27.55 10.38 -8.31
CA LEU A 382 28.06 10.48 -6.95
C LEU A 382 27.20 11.41 -6.08
N LEU A 383 26.64 12.49 -6.62
CA LEU A 383 25.69 13.34 -5.91
C LEU A 383 24.38 12.61 -5.59
N ASP A 384 23.87 11.80 -6.51
CA ASP A 384 22.66 11.00 -6.29
C ASP A 384 22.89 9.96 -5.18
N VAL A 385 24.09 9.37 -5.11
CA VAL A 385 24.50 8.51 -3.98
C VAL A 385 24.45 9.28 -2.67
N LEU A 386 25.04 10.48 -2.60
CA LEU A 386 25.12 11.25 -1.36
C LEU A 386 23.75 11.74 -0.87
N GLN A 387 22.76 11.87 -1.76
CA GLN A 387 21.40 12.32 -1.45
C GLN A 387 20.49 11.24 -0.88
N TRP A 388 20.87 9.97 -0.98
CA TRP A 388 19.97 8.88 -0.61
C TRP A 388 20.03 8.56 0.89
N PRO A 389 18.90 8.59 1.63
CA PRO A 389 18.90 8.46 3.10
C PRO A 389 19.42 7.14 3.66
N SER A 390 19.50 6.10 2.82
CA SER A 390 19.82 4.72 3.21
C SER A 390 21.24 4.29 2.78
N VAL A 391 22.07 5.21 2.28
CA VAL A 391 23.45 4.90 1.90
C VAL A 391 24.29 4.66 3.15
N HIS A 392 25.05 3.57 3.13
CA HIS A 392 25.96 3.25 4.23
C HIS A 392 27.05 4.32 4.34
N LEU A 393 27.43 4.66 5.58
CA LEU A 393 28.44 5.69 5.86
C LEU A 393 29.76 5.47 5.09
N GLU A 394 30.14 4.22 4.86
CA GLU A 394 31.32 3.83 4.09
C GLU A 394 31.18 4.17 2.60
N GLN A 395 30.04 3.84 1.99
CA GLN A 395 29.74 4.19 0.58
C GLN A 395 29.66 5.70 0.40
N TRP A 396 29.07 6.39 1.38
CA TRP A 396 29.00 7.85 1.41
C TRP A 396 30.41 8.48 1.47
N SER A 397 31.27 7.98 2.36
CA SER A 397 32.66 8.44 2.51
C SER A 397 33.49 8.23 1.23
N ARG A 398 33.35 7.06 0.59
CA ARG A 398 34.00 6.76 -0.69
C ARG A 398 33.51 7.68 -1.80
N ALA A 399 32.20 7.92 -1.90
CA ALA A 399 31.62 8.83 -2.89
C ALA A 399 32.13 10.28 -2.72
N ALA A 400 32.16 10.78 -1.49
CA ALA A 400 32.69 12.11 -1.17
C ALA A 400 34.19 12.23 -1.50
N THR A 401 34.97 11.18 -1.24
CA THR A 401 36.41 11.13 -1.55
C THR A 401 36.66 11.19 -3.06
N LEU A 402 35.91 10.42 -3.85
CA LEU A 402 36.02 10.42 -5.31
C LEU A 402 35.61 11.77 -5.91
N LEU A 403 34.53 12.39 -5.41
CA LEU A 403 34.11 13.73 -5.80
C LEU A 403 35.21 14.77 -5.53
N LEU A 404 35.84 14.73 -4.35
CA LEU A 404 36.92 15.65 -3.98
C LEU A 404 38.18 15.45 -4.83
N ALA A 405 38.48 14.21 -5.22
CA ALA A 405 39.65 13.87 -6.03
C ALA A 405 39.54 14.36 -7.49
N GLY A 406 38.34 14.33 -8.07
CA GLY A 406 38.12 14.70 -9.48
C GLY A 406 37.95 16.19 -9.76
N GLY A 407 38.01 17.06 -8.74
CA GLY A 407 37.81 18.50 -8.90
C GLY A 407 36.33 18.88 -8.85
N PRO A 408 35.70 18.83 -7.66
CA PRO A 408 34.25 18.90 -7.51
C PRO A 408 33.68 20.25 -7.94
N SER A 409 32.48 20.24 -8.51
CA SER A 409 31.70 21.46 -8.73
C SER A 409 31.35 22.15 -7.40
N GLN A 410 30.95 23.41 -7.50
CA GLN A 410 30.51 24.19 -6.36
C GLN A 410 29.27 23.57 -5.68
N SER A 411 28.41 22.90 -6.44
CA SER A 411 27.23 22.18 -5.94
C SER A 411 27.62 20.98 -5.06
N ALA A 412 28.63 20.21 -5.46
CA ALA A 412 29.14 19.09 -4.69
C ALA A 412 29.81 19.54 -3.38
N LEU A 413 30.60 20.61 -3.42
CA LEU A 413 31.21 21.19 -2.22
C LEU A 413 30.16 21.72 -1.22
N LEU A 414 29.12 22.39 -1.72
CA LEU A 414 28.01 22.86 -0.89
C LEU A 414 27.23 21.71 -0.25
N TYR A 415 26.95 20.64 -1.00
CA TYR A 415 26.21 19.49 -0.50
C TYR A 415 26.98 18.74 0.60
N ILE A 416 28.28 18.46 0.38
CA ILE A 416 29.16 17.82 1.35
C ILE A 416 29.32 18.69 2.61
N SER A 417 29.39 20.01 2.47
CA SER A 417 29.50 20.91 3.63
C SER A 417 28.24 20.96 4.51
N ARG A 418 27.05 20.77 3.92
CA ARG A 418 25.75 20.86 4.62
C ARG A 418 25.30 19.57 5.27
N SER A 419 25.80 18.43 4.82
CA SER A 419 25.34 17.10 5.25
C SER A 419 25.84 16.72 6.65
N GLY A 420 26.87 17.41 7.19
CA GLY A 420 27.28 17.30 8.60
C GLY A 420 27.83 15.92 9.03
N ILE A 421 28.02 15.02 8.07
CA ILE A 421 28.41 13.62 8.27
C ILE A 421 29.92 13.51 7.95
N ILE A 422 30.72 13.37 9.01
CA ILE A 422 32.18 13.09 9.13
C ILE A 422 33.09 14.30 9.47
N PRO A 423 33.97 14.17 10.49
CA PRO A 423 35.01 15.14 10.84
C PRO A 423 36.08 15.19 9.75
N PHE A 424 36.35 16.38 9.23
CA PHE A 424 37.44 16.60 8.28
C PHE A 424 38.78 16.09 8.85
N ASP A 425 39.44 15.18 8.13
CA ASP A 425 40.88 15.03 8.25
C ASP A 425 41.54 16.37 7.89
N ALA A 426 42.55 16.77 8.66
CA ALA A 426 43.18 18.09 8.60
C ALA A 426 43.64 18.44 7.18
N GLN A 427 44.13 17.46 6.42
CA GLN A 427 44.58 17.64 5.03
C GLN A 427 43.49 18.11 4.06
N ALA A 428 42.24 17.66 4.25
CA ALA A 428 41.13 18.05 3.38
C ALA A 428 40.65 19.49 3.67
N ARG A 429 40.74 19.93 4.94
CA ARG A 429 40.54 21.34 5.30
C ARG A 429 41.59 22.23 4.65
N THR A 430 42.86 21.83 4.69
CA THR A 430 43.98 22.61 4.13
C THR A 430 43.80 22.84 2.63
N LYS A 431 43.43 21.81 1.87
CA LYS A 431 43.15 21.93 0.42
C LYS A 431 41.95 22.81 0.08
N LEU A 432 40.91 22.82 0.93
CA LEU A 432 39.75 23.70 0.79
C LEU A 432 40.09 25.17 1.09
N THR A 433 40.91 25.43 2.11
CA THR A 433 41.42 26.77 2.42
C THR A 433 42.40 27.27 1.37
N GLU A 434 43.25 26.41 0.80
CA GLU A 434 44.21 26.80 -0.24
C GLU A 434 43.49 27.16 -1.55
N LYS A 435 42.51 26.38 -2.02
CA LYS A 435 41.74 26.72 -3.23
C LYS A 435 40.87 27.97 -3.07
N SER A 436 40.37 28.25 -1.87
CA SER A 436 39.62 29.48 -1.59
C SER A 436 40.53 30.71 -1.41
N ALA A 437 41.78 30.53 -0.97
CA ALA A 437 42.79 31.58 -0.91
C ALA A 437 43.36 31.94 -2.29
N VAL A 438 43.67 30.95 -3.13
CA VAL A 438 44.20 31.16 -4.50
C VAL A 438 43.22 31.93 -5.40
N ARG A 439 41.90 31.84 -5.15
CA ARG A 439 40.92 32.65 -5.91
C ARG A 439 40.73 34.08 -5.39
N ARG A 440 41.03 34.35 -4.11
CA ARG A 440 41.02 35.72 -3.58
C ARG A 440 42.24 36.53 -4.06
N SER A 441 43.35 35.89 -4.38
CA SER A 441 44.52 36.56 -4.96
C SER A 441 44.43 36.80 -6.48
N CYS A 442 43.52 36.12 -7.19
CA CYS A 442 43.28 36.34 -8.63
C CYS A 442 42.11 37.31 -8.91
N SER A 443 41.52 37.91 -7.87
CA SER A 443 40.43 38.89 -7.98
C SER A 443 40.78 40.25 -7.36
N SER A 444 42.09 40.52 -7.21
CA SER A 444 42.66 41.84 -6.89
C SER A 444 43.49 42.35 -8.04
#